data_AF-A0A8I1NCM7-F1
#
_entry.id   AF-A0A8I1NCM7-F1
#
_cell.length_a   1.000
_cell.length_b   1.000
_cell.length_c   1.000
_cell.angle_alpha   90.00
_cell.angle_beta   90.00
_cell.angle_gamma   90.00
#
_symmetry.space_group_name_H-M   'P 1'
#
loop_
_entity.id
_entity.type
_entity.pdbx_description
1 polymer ?
#
loop_
_entity_poly.entity_id
_entity_poly.type
_entity_poly.pdbx_seq_one_letter_code
_entity_poly.pdbx_strand_id
1 'polypeptide(L)'
;MTSLKLHGRDVGTVFDLLGRKENDITYSFGWGLSQSDALARALLNDLTTDLKLGDIGELTQISLQNHIPETGYTDIEIETDHAHVIVEAKRGWIVPGEDQLSKYGLSMGREDQTGSRDRRKAGILIAAEGRQEFAKGKYPKFVKGSDGRRIPVAYRSWTDLVRFTENTMAQVRSTNEKRLLGELVQYLKGLMSSRSIRDNMVYVVPLSRKPSEDWTPIPPLDIVLKHGHYFHPVGHSFPKEPKNYLGFRFDAKLQQINFVEHVEVTQRPRDFIPGFTKKYDFDIPHYMYKLGPAIVPSHDVKSGKMWPGQKLEAALDLLLTCDTLKEARDRTNERFEVLGD
;
A
#
# COMPACT_ATOMS: atom_id res chain seq x y z
N MET A 1 22.48 -20.65 14.22
CA MET A 1 22.57 -19.42 13.42
C MET A 1 22.63 -18.24 14.36
N THR A 2 23.49 -17.27 14.10
CA THR A 2 23.56 -16.02 14.86
C THR A 2 22.40 -15.12 14.44
N SER A 3 21.62 -14.61 15.41
CA SER A 3 20.59 -13.59 15.14
C SER A 3 21.26 -12.23 15.03
N LEU A 4 21.06 -11.54 13.90
CA LEU A 4 21.48 -10.16 13.70
C LEU A 4 20.28 -9.24 13.97
N LYS A 5 20.46 -8.24 14.83
CA LYS A 5 19.40 -7.27 15.15
C LYS A 5 19.88 -5.84 14.89
N LEU A 6 19.01 -5.03 14.29
CA LEU A 6 19.20 -3.60 14.08
C LEU A 6 18.08 -2.85 14.79
N HIS A 7 18.43 -2.06 15.81
CA HIS A 7 17.47 -1.37 16.69
C HIS A 7 16.37 -2.31 17.23
N GLY A 8 16.76 -3.50 17.68
CA GLY A 8 15.86 -4.51 18.24
C GLY A 8 15.02 -5.30 17.22
N ARG A 9 15.09 -4.97 15.93
CA ARG A 9 14.44 -5.72 14.84
C ARG A 9 15.38 -6.77 14.27
N ASP A 10 14.86 -7.95 13.95
CA ASP A 10 15.63 -8.98 13.24
C ASP A 10 15.98 -8.51 11.83
N VAL A 11 17.23 -8.72 11.44
CA VAL A 11 17.75 -8.48 10.09
C VAL A 11 17.74 -9.83 9.36
N GLY A 12 16.78 -9.99 8.45
CA GLY A 12 16.59 -11.23 7.69
C GLY A 12 17.45 -11.27 6.43
N THR A 13 17.68 -10.12 5.81
CA THR A 13 18.49 -9.97 4.58
C THR A 13 19.33 -8.70 4.62
N VAL A 14 20.28 -8.55 3.69
CA VAL A 14 21.12 -7.34 3.62
C VAL A 14 20.27 -6.07 3.39
N PHE A 15 19.12 -6.20 2.73
CA PHE A 15 18.21 -5.07 2.45
C PHE A 15 17.53 -4.53 3.72
N ASP A 16 17.33 -5.36 4.75
CA ASP A 16 16.76 -4.91 6.04
C ASP A 16 17.66 -3.86 6.74
N LEU A 17 18.94 -3.74 6.33
CA LEU A 17 19.87 -2.72 6.84
C LEU A 17 19.51 -1.31 6.37
N LEU A 18 18.84 -1.15 5.23
CA LEU A 18 18.41 0.16 4.72
C LEU A 18 17.25 0.71 5.54
N GLY A 19 16.26 -0.13 5.85
CA GLY A 19 15.09 0.26 6.60
C GLY A 19 13.81 -0.33 6.01
N ARG A 20 12.71 0.42 6.13
CA ARG A 20 11.36 0.02 5.67
C ARG A 20 10.50 1.21 5.19
N LYS A 21 11.09 2.39 5.05
CA LYS A 21 10.44 3.60 4.50
C LYS A 21 10.36 3.49 2.98
N GLU A 22 9.53 4.31 2.35
CA GLU A 22 9.32 4.32 0.88
C GLU A 22 10.64 4.37 0.11
N ASN A 23 11.55 5.29 0.46
CA ASN A 23 12.88 5.38 -0.17
C ASN A 23 13.72 4.10 0.01
N ASP A 24 13.59 3.39 1.13
CA ASP A 24 14.32 2.15 1.38
C ASP A 24 13.84 1.03 0.42
N ILE A 25 12.55 1.05 0.06
CA ILE A 25 11.97 0.15 -0.96
C ILE A 25 12.55 0.50 -2.34
N THR A 26 12.51 1.79 -2.69
CA THR A 26 13.08 2.34 -3.93
C THR A 26 14.54 1.91 -4.11
N TYR A 27 15.38 2.12 -3.10
CA TYR A 27 16.80 1.76 -3.15
C TYR A 27 17.00 0.25 -3.29
N SER A 28 16.26 -0.55 -2.51
CA SER A 28 16.41 -2.00 -2.53
C SER A 28 15.99 -2.60 -3.87
N PHE A 29 14.86 -2.15 -4.42
CA PHE A 29 14.36 -2.64 -5.70
C PHE A 29 15.23 -2.19 -6.87
N GLY A 30 15.64 -0.91 -6.91
CA GLY A 30 16.54 -0.40 -7.94
C GLY A 30 17.93 -1.06 -7.89
N TRP A 31 18.47 -1.32 -6.70
CA TRP A 31 19.69 -2.11 -6.55
C TRP A 31 19.49 -3.55 -7.04
N GLY A 32 18.38 -4.19 -6.68
CA GLY A 32 18.04 -5.52 -7.18
C GLY A 32 18.00 -5.61 -8.72
N LEU A 33 17.42 -4.59 -9.37
CA LEU A 33 17.41 -4.47 -10.82
C LEU A 33 18.82 -4.29 -11.39
N SER A 34 19.68 -3.48 -10.75
CA SER A 34 21.05 -3.21 -11.25
C SER A 34 22.01 -4.39 -11.10
N GLN A 35 21.69 -5.32 -10.21
CA GLN A 35 22.50 -6.52 -9.97
C GLN A 35 21.98 -7.76 -10.71
N SER A 36 20.84 -7.67 -11.41
CA SER A 36 20.24 -8.77 -12.16
C SER A 36 19.64 -8.27 -13.47
N ASP A 37 20.41 -8.38 -14.54
CA ASP A 37 19.93 -8.12 -15.92
C ASP A 37 18.70 -8.96 -16.24
N ALA A 38 18.65 -10.20 -15.74
CA ALA A 38 17.49 -11.07 -15.90
C ALA A 38 16.25 -10.44 -15.27
N LEU A 39 16.34 -9.87 -14.06
CA LEU A 39 15.21 -9.19 -13.42
C LEU A 39 14.80 -7.93 -14.17
N ALA A 40 15.75 -7.07 -14.54
CA ALA A 40 15.48 -5.83 -15.24
C ALA A 40 14.82 -6.06 -16.60
N ARG A 41 15.39 -6.97 -17.42
CA ARG A 41 14.83 -7.33 -18.73
C ARG A 41 13.46 -7.97 -18.60
N ALA A 42 13.31 -8.86 -17.63
CA ALA A 42 12.05 -9.53 -17.45
C ALA A 42 10.98 -8.48 -17.06
N LEU A 43 11.27 -7.51 -16.16
CA LEU A 43 10.34 -6.45 -15.80
C LEU A 43 9.95 -5.61 -17.02
N LEU A 44 10.93 -5.17 -17.81
CA LEU A 44 10.66 -4.40 -19.02
C LEU A 44 9.83 -5.18 -20.04
N ASN A 45 10.09 -6.48 -20.20
CA ASN A 45 9.31 -7.37 -21.07
C ASN A 45 7.85 -7.50 -20.64
N ASP A 46 7.59 -7.61 -19.33
CA ASP A 46 6.22 -7.60 -18.77
C ASP A 46 5.48 -6.29 -19.09
N LEU A 47 6.23 -5.19 -19.14
CA LEU A 47 5.68 -3.86 -19.42
C LEU A 47 5.61 -3.52 -20.91
N THR A 48 6.22 -4.31 -21.79
CA THR A 48 6.34 -3.98 -23.23
C THR A 48 5.00 -3.69 -23.89
N THR A 49 3.96 -4.47 -23.58
CA THR A 49 2.61 -4.25 -24.13
C THR A 49 1.94 -3.02 -23.53
N ASP A 50 1.98 -2.88 -22.20
CA ASP A 50 1.31 -1.79 -21.47
C ASP A 50 1.94 -0.42 -21.76
N LEU A 51 3.28 -0.38 -21.84
CA LEU A 51 4.09 0.81 -22.08
C LEU A 51 4.48 1.00 -23.56
N LYS A 52 4.06 0.10 -24.46
CA LYS A 52 4.36 0.18 -25.91
C LYS A 52 5.85 0.34 -26.22
N LEU A 53 6.70 -0.38 -25.49
CA LEU A 53 8.16 -0.25 -25.59
C LEU A 53 8.71 -0.90 -26.87
N GLY A 54 8.07 -1.96 -27.37
CA GLY A 54 8.63 -2.74 -28.48
C GLY A 54 9.89 -3.49 -28.05
N ASP A 55 10.90 -3.51 -28.92
CA ASP A 55 12.23 -4.01 -28.57
C ASP A 55 12.95 -3.02 -27.65
N ILE A 56 13.39 -3.51 -26.49
CA ILE A 56 14.02 -2.71 -25.44
C ILE A 56 15.53 -2.56 -25.62
N GLY A 57 16.19 -3.37 -26.46
CA GLY A 57 17.65 -3.32 -26.62
C GLY A 57 18.42 -3.77 -25.38
N GLU A 58 19.61 -3.19 -25.16
CA GLU A 58 20.47 -3.49 -24.01
C GLU A 58 20.23 -2.52 -22.85
N LEU A 59 20.35 -3.01 -21.62
CA LEU A 59 20.28 -2.19 -20.41
C LEU A 59 21.53 -1.31 -20.33
N THR A 60 21.34 -0.01 -20.17
CA THR A 60 22.45 0.97 -20.14
C THR A 60 22.64 1.54 -18.75
N GLN A 61 21.55 1.83 -18.02
CA GLN A 61 21.64 2.49 -16.72
C GLN A 61 20.41 2.21 -15.85
N ILE A 62 20.64 2.11 -14.54
CA ILE A 62 19.61 2.22 -13.52
C ILE A 62 19.98 3.36 -12.58
N SER A 63 19.10 4.36 -12.49
CA SER A 63 19.28 5.54 -11.65
C SER A 63 18.26 5.53 -10.51
N LEU A 64 18.66 6.01 -9.34
CA LEU A 64 17.82 6.12 -8.15
C LEU A 64 17.75 7.58 -7.71
N GLN A 65 16.56 8.09 -7.36
CA GLN A 65 16.39 9.46 -6.86
C GLN A 65 17.07 10.48 -7.77
N ASN A 66 16.80 10.41 -9.07
CA ASN A 66 17.33 11.39 -10.01
C ASN A 66 16.58 12.71 -9.84
N HIS A 67 17.32 13.81 -9.72
CA HIS A 67 16.72 15.12 -9.52
C HIS A 67 16.25 15.70 -10.84
N ILE A 68 14.95 15.91 -10.97
CA ILE A 68 14.38 16.68 -12.06
C ILE A 68 14.18 18.13 -11.57
N PRO A 69 14.83 19.10 -12.21
CA PRO A 69 14.65 20.51 -11.88
C PRO A 69 13.16 20.89 -11.81
N GLU A 70 12.81 21.68 -10.78
CA GLU A 70 11.48 22.24 -10.54
C GLU A 70 10.35 21.22 -10.28
N THR A 71 10.66 19.93 -10.23
CA THR A 71 9.64 18.88 -10.18
C THR A 71 9.86 17.83 -9.10
N GLY A 72 11.11 17.62 -8.66
CA GLY A 72 11.46 16.77 -7.52
C GLY A 72 12.39 15.63 -7.92
N TYR A 73 12.22 14.47 -7.28
CA TYR A 73 13.03 13.28 -7.52
C TYR A 73 12.17 12.16 -8.11
N THR A 74 12.74 11.40 -9.05
CA THR A 74 12.16 10.12 -9.53
C THR A 74 12.60 8.99 -8.62
N ASP A 75 11.75 7.98 -8.39
CA ASP A 75 12.17 6.88 -7.53
C ASP A 75 13.25 6.02 -8.21
N ILE A 76 12.92 5.42 -9.36
CA ILE A 76 13.84 4.62 -10.15
C ILE A 76 13.69 4.98 -11.62
N GLU A 77 14.80 5.10 -12.35
CA GLU A 77 14.80 5.17 -13.81
C GLU A 77 15.56 3.98 -14.37
N ILE A 78 14.95 3.28 -15.32
CA ILE A 78 15.52 2.15 -16.04
C ILE A 78 15.72 2.60 -17.49
N GLU A 79 16.98 2.67 -17.90
CA GLU A 79 17.39 3.12 -19.22
C GLU A 79 18.02 1.97 -20.00
N THR A 80 17.64 1.91 -21.25
CA THR A 80 18.18 1.00 -22.27
C THR A 80 18.54 1.80 -23.50
N ASP A 81 19.11 1.15 -24.51
CA ASP A 81 19.37 1.79 -25.81
C ASP A 81 18.07 2.32 -26.47
N HIS A 82 16.94 1.65 -26.24
CA HIS A 82 15.69 1.93 -26.97
C HIS A 82 14.55 2.44 -26.08
N ALA A 83 14.64 2.34 -24.76
CA ALA A 83 13.59 2.68 -23.81
C ALA A 83 14.11 3.38 -22.54
N HIS A 84 13.25 4.23 -21.97
CA HIS A 84 13.41 4.93 -20.69
C HIS A 84 12.13 4.75 -19.88
N VAL A 85 12.20 4.00 -18.79
CA VAL A 85 11.06 3.72 -17.92
C VAL A 85 11.32 4.30 -16.55
N ILE A 86 10.42 5.16 -16.09
CA ILE A 86 10.43 5.67 -14.72
C ILE A 86 9.49 4.82 -13.88
N VAL A 87 10.00 4.25 -12.78
CA VAL A 87 9.20 3.56 -11.77
C VAL A 87 8.95 4.53 -10.62
N GLU A 88 7.68 4.80 -10.34
CA GLU A 88 7.21 5.53 -9.16
C GLU A 88 6.80 4.51 -8.09
N ALA A 89 7.56 4.45 -7.01
CA ALA A 89 7.41 3.49 -5.92
C ALA A 89 6.62 4.13 -4.78
N LYS A 90 5.49 3.52 -4.42
CA LYS A 90 4.64 3.98 -3.32
C LYS A 90 4.46 2.92 -2.26
N ARG A 91 4.54 3.34 -0.99
CA ARG A 91 4.10 2.51 0.13
C ARG A 91 2.59 2.66 0.33
N GLY A 92 1.95 1.57 0.75
CA GLY A 92 0.51 1.54 0.97
C GLY A 92 -0.30 1.63 -0.33
N TRP A 93 -1.53 2.12 -0.18
CA TRP A 93 -2.58 2.06 -1.20
C TRP A 93 -2.77 3.39 -1.94
N ILE A 94 -1.81 4.30 -1.86
CA ILE A 94 -1.87 5.61 -2.53
C ILE A 94 -1.45 5.41 -3.99
N VAL A 95 -2.28 5.89 -4.92
CA VAL A 95 -1.97 5.94 -6.35
C VAL A 95 -1.67 7.39 -6.72
N PRO A 96 -0.51 7.69 -7.34
CA PRO A 96 -0.15 9.05 -7.74
C PRO A 96 -1.12 9.58 -8.79
N GLY A 97 -1.53 10.85 -8.62
CA GLY A 97 -2.43 11.55 -9.53
C GLY A 97 -1.73 12.10 -10.77
N GLU A 98 -2.52 12.61 -11.72
CA GLU A 98 -2.03 13.14 -13.00
C GLU A 98 -1.02 14.28 -12.84
N ASP A 99 -1.21 15.17 -11.86
CA ASP A 99 -0.30 16.29 -11.60
C ASP A 99 1.11 15.83 -11.23
N GLN A 100 1.22 14.75 -10.45
CA GLN A 100 2.52 14.21 -10.06
C GLN A 100 3.19 13.51 -11.26
N LEU A 101 2.44 12.66 -11.97
CA LEU A 101 2.98 11.88 -13.08
C LEU A 101 3.36 12.75 -14.30
N SER A 102 2.63 13.84 -14.52
CA SER A 102 2.91 14.78 -15.61
C SER A 102 4.28 15.45 -15.46
N LYS A 103 4.74 15.65 -14.22
CA LYS A 103 6.09 16.16 -13.96
C LYS A 103 7.18 15.24 -14.47
N TYR A 104 7.01 13.93 -14.28
CA TYR A 104 7.92 12.91 -14.82
C TYR A 104 7.85 12.86 -16.34
N GLY A 105 6.66 13.03 -16.93
CA GLY A 105 6.51 13.17 -18.37
C GLY A 105 7.39 14.29 -18.96
N LEU A 106 7.47 15.44 -18.29
CA LEU A 106 8.30 16.58 -18.70
C LEU A 106 9.82 16.33 -18.58
N SER A 107 10.25 15.29 -17.87
CA SER A 107 11.66 14.88 -17.85
C SER A 107 12.03 14.01 -19.04
N MET A 108 11.05 13.37 -19.69
CA MET A 108 11.28 12.43 -20.77
C MET A 108 11.11 13.09 -22.14
N GLY A 109 12.08 12.89 -23.03
CA GLY A 109 12.09 13.50 -24.36
C GLY A 109 12.69 14.90 -24.37
N ARG A 110 13.56 15.20 -23.39
CA ARG A 110 14.35 16.43 -23.37
C ARG A 110 15.41 16.39 -24.48
N GLU A 111 15.71 17.57 -25.00
CA GLU A 111 16.90 17.76 -25.82
C GLU A 111 18.12 17.74 -24.91
N ASP A 112 19.14 16.97 -25.29
CA ASP A 112 20.42 16.98 -24.60
C ASP A 112 21.18 18.28 -24.89
N GLN A 113 22.34 18.45 -24.27
CA GLN A 113 23.19 19.65 -24.45
C GLN A 113 23.68 19.82 -25.91
N THR A 114 23.56 18.78 -26.74
CA THR A 114 23.92 18.81 -28.16
C THR A 114 22.75 19.14 -29.08
N GLY A 115 21.55 19.36 -28.51
CA GLY A 115 20.31 19.60 -29.26
C GLY A 115 19.69 18.32 -29.84
N SER A 116 20.20 17.14 -29.49
CA SER A 116 19.65 15.87 -29.93
C SER A 116 18.50 15.47 -29.00
N ARG A 117 17.36 15.11 -29.59
CA ARG A 117 16.21 14.62 -28.84
C ARG A 117 16.40 13.17 -28.43
N ASP A 118 16.06 12.87 -27.19
CA ASP A 118 15.93 11.49 -26.74
C ASP A 118 14.82 10.77 -27.54
N ARG A 119 15.22 9.84 -28.41
CA ARG A 119 14.32 9.06 -29.28
C ARG A 119 13.83 7.78 -28.64
N ARG A 120 14.27 7.46 -27.41
CA ARG A 120 13.85 6.26 -26.70
C ARG A 120 12.35 6.27 -26.43
N LYS A 121 11.76 5.09 -26.41
CA LYS A 121 10.39 4.86 -25.95
C LYS A 121 10.31 5.17 -24.46
N ALA A 122 9.36 6.01 -24.09
CA ALA A 122 9.17 6.45 -22.72
C ALA A 122 7.97 5.75 -22.10
N GLY A 123 8.06 5.42 -20.81
CA GLY A 123 6.94 4.89 -20.05
C GLY A 123 7.07 5.16 -18.56
N ILE A 124 5.94 5.14 -17.85
CA ILE A 124 5.91 5.25 -16.39
C ILE A 124 5.27 3.99 -15.80
N LEU A 125 5.95 3.35 -14.86
CA LEU A 125 5.39 2.29 -14.03
C LEU A 125 5.06 2.85 -12.64
N ILE A 126 3.83 2.66 -12.19
CA ILE A 126 3.46 2.84 -10.78
C ILE A 126 3.60 1.50 -10.07
N ALA A 127 4.36 1.45 -8.98
CA ALA A 127 4.52 0.30 -8.09
C ALA A 127 3.95 0.61 -6.70
N ALA A 128 2.85 -0.03 -6.30
CA ALA A 128 2.19 0.23 -5.00
C ALA A 128 1.61 -1.05 -4.37
N GLU A 129 1.12 -1.03 -3.12
CA GLU A 129 0.65 -2.27 -2.46
C GLU A 129 -0.69 -2.79 -3.02
N GLY A 130 -1.54 -1.89 -3.50
CA GLY A 130 -2.87 -2.26 -3.99
C GLY A 130 -2.83 -3.18 -5.21
N ARG A 131 -3.83 -4.05 -5.35
CA ARG A 131 -3.96 -4.89 -6.55
C ARG A 131 -4.30 -4.05 -7.79
N GLN A 132 -4.07 -4.60 -8.98
CA GLN A 132 -4.35 -3.90 -10.24
C GLN A 132 -5.83 -3.46 -10.37
N GLU A 133 -6.77 -4.25 -9.86
CA GLU A 133 -8.20 -3.92 -9.83
C GLU A 133 -8.46 -2.67 -8.98
N PHE A 134 -7.70 -2.49 -7.90
CA PHE A 134 -7.80 -1.30 -7.06
C PHE A 134 -7.30 -0.05 -7.81
N ALA A 135 -6.18 -0.14 -8.53
CA ALA A 135 -5.62 1.03 -9.21
C ALA A 135 -6.37 1.41 -10.50
N LYS A 136 -7.19 0.50 -11.04
CA LYS A 136 -7.91 0.71 -12.30
C LYS A 136 -8.77 1.98 -12.23
N GLY A 137 -8.45 2.94 -13.11
CA GLY A 137 -9.15 4.22 -13.21
C GLY A 137 -8.69 5.31 -12.24
N LYS A 138 -7.64 5.06 -11.43
CA LYS A 138 -7.10 6.04 -10.46
C LYS A 138 -5.83 6.73 -10.91
N TYR A 139 -5.25 6.28 -12.01
CA TYR A 139 -4.11 6.90 -12.66
C TYR A 139 -4.46 7.14 -14.14
N PRO A 140 -3.92 8.22 -14.75
CA PRO A 140 -4.10 8.47 -16.16
C PRO A 140 -3.42 7.37 -16.98
N LYS A 141 -4.03 6.91 -18.07
CA LYS A 141 -3.38 5.93 -18.97
C LYS A 141 -2.18 6.51 -19.72
N PHE A 142 -2.13 7.84 -19.82
CA PHE A 142 -1.08 8.58 -20.50
C PHE A 142 -0.87 9.93 -19.83
N VAL A 143 0.37 10.39 -19.78
CA VAL A 143 0.73 11.78 -19.46
C VAL A 143 1.42 12.44 -20.65
N LYS A 144 1.55 13.78 -20.62
CA LYS A 144 2.21 14.55 -21.68
C LYS A 144 3.71 14.64 -21.44
N GLY A 145 4.51 14.30 -22.46
CA GLY A 145 5.95 14.49 -22.48
C GLY A 145 6.38 15.93 -22.78
N SER A 146 7.65 16.27 -22.57
CA SER A 146 8.18 17.61 -22.86
C SER A 146 8.06 18.02 -24.32
N ASP A 147 8.14 17.05 -25.23
CA ASP A 147 7.97 17.22 -26.68
C ASP A 147 6.51 17.10 -27.16
N GLY A 148 5.56 16.98 -26.23
CA GLY A 148 4.14 16.80 -26.51
C GLY A 148 3.71 15.36 -26.79
N ARG A 149 4.63 14.37 -26.77
CA ARG A 149 4.27 12.96 -26.95
C ARG A 149 3.43 12.43 -25.79
N ARG A 150 2.61 11.41 -26.06
CA ARG A 150 1.84 10.71 -25.02
C ARG A 150 2.70 9.60 -24.42
N ILE A 151 3.03 9.73 -23.14
CA ILE A 151 3.81 8.75 -22.39
C ILE A 151 2.84 7.80 -21.69
N PRO A 152 2.82 6.50 -22.01
CA PRO A 152 1.95 5.53 -21.36
C PRO A 152 2.32 5.34 -19.88
N VAL A 153 1.29 5.05 -19.08
CA VAL A 153 1.43 4.74 -17.66
C VAL A 153 0.87 3.34 -17.40
N ALA A 154 1.67 2.50 -16.76
CA ALA A 154 1.32 1.16 -16.30
C ALA A 154 1.28 1.12 -14.76
N TYR A 155 0.67 0.05 -14.25
CA TYR A 155 0.58 -0.21 -12.82
C TYR A 155 0.92 -1.66 -12.53
N ARG A 156 1.71 -1.90 -11.47
CA ARG A 156 1.92 -3.21 -10.87
C ARG A 156 1.84 -3.09 -9.35
N SER A 157 1.26 -4.11 -8.71
CA SER A 157 1.34 -4.17 -7.25
C SER A 157 2.73 -4.65 -6.82
N TRP A 158 3.15 -4.33 -5.59
CA TRP A 158 4.36 -4.94 -5.01
C TRP A 158 4.25 -6.47 -4.97
N THR A 159 3.03 -7.01 -4.83
CA THR A 159 2.80 -8.46 -4.90
C THR A 159 3.04 -9.01 -6.30
N ASP A 160 2.71 -8.26 -7.34
CA ASP A 160 3.03 -8.63 -8.73
C ASP A 160 4.54 -8.61 -8.94
N LEU A 161 5.21 -7.55 -8.49
CA LEU A 161 6.67 -7.42 -8.59
C LEU A 161 7.41 -8.52 -7.82
N VAL A 162 6.91 -8.92 -6.64
CA VAL A 162 7.48 -10.06 -5.90
C VAL A 162 7.30 -11.37 -6.65
N ARG A 163 6.08 -11.67 -7.13
CA ARG A 163 5.83 -12.89 -7.95
C ARG A 163 6.71 -12.90 -9.19
N PHE A 164 6.90 -11.73 -9.77
CA PHE A 164 7.77 -11.50 -10.90
C PHE A 164 9.23 -11.86 -10.58
N THR A 165 9.77 -11.31 -9.49
CA THR A 165 11.13 -11.62 -9.01
C THR A 165 11.31 -13.10 -8.69
N GLU A 166 10.30 -13.75 -8.09
CA GLU A 166 10.33 -15.20 -7.82
C GLU A 166 10.41 -16.03 -9.10
N ASN A 167 9.63 -15.67 -10.12
CA ASN A 167 9.66 -16.35 -11.42
C ASN A 167 11.03 -16.17 -12.09
N THR A 168 11.60 -14.98 -12.08
CA THR A 168 12.95 -14.74 -12.59
C THR A 168 14.00 -15.55 -11.82
N MET A 169 13.92 -15.57 -10.49
CA MET A 169 14.80 -16.34 -9.62
C MET A 169 14.79 -17.85 -9.97
N ALA A 170 13.63 -18.39 -10.35
CA ALA A 170 13.51 -19.79 -10.76
C ALA A 170 14.24 -20.11 -12.07
N GLN A 171 14.37 -19.11 -12.96
CA GLN A 171 14.95 -19.29 -14.31
C GLN A 171 16.45 -19.00 -14.38
N VAL A 172 16.98 -18.12 -13.53
CA VAL A 172 18.41 -17.81 -13.51
C VAL A 172 19.24 -19.04 -13.13
N ARG A 173 20.48 -19.14 -13.62
CA ARG A 173 21.38 -20.26 -13.29
C ARG A 173 22.40 -19.92 -12.20
N SER A 174 22.74 -18.64 -12.08
CA SER A 174 23.73 -18.16 -11.11
C SER A 174 23.22 -18.30 -9.69
N THR A 175 23.93 -19.05 -8.84
CA THR A 175 23.60 -19.21 -7.42
C THR A 175 23.65 -17.87 -6.67
N ASN A 176 24.60 -17.00 -7.03
CA ASN A 176 24.73 -15.67 -6.41
C ASN A 176 23.55 -14.78 -6.75
N GLU A 177 23.12 -14.79 -8.01
CA GLU A 177 21.94 -14.05 -8.46
C GLU A 177 20.67 -14.61 -7.80
N LYS A 178 20.51 -15.93 -7.74
CA LYS A 178 19.39 -16.56 -7.00
C LYS A 178 19.34 -16.13 -5.56
N ARG A 179 20.49 -16.12 -4.88
CA ARG A 179 20.57 -15.69 -3.49
C ARG A 179 20.14 -14.24 -3.34
N LEU A 180 20.66 -13.34 -4.18
CA LEU A 180 20.29 -11.93 -4.16
C LEU A 180 18.79 -11.72 -4.40
N LEU A 181 18.23 -12.37 -5.42
CA LEU A 181 16.81 -12.28 -5.73
C LEU A 181 15.95 -12.86 -4.59
N GLY A 182 16.40 -13.94 -3.94
CA GLY A 182 15.75 -14.50 -2.75
C GLY A 182 15.77 -13.54 -1.57
N GLU A 183 16.91 -12.89 -1.31
CA GLU A 183 17.05 -11.85 -0.28
C GLU A 183 16.16 -10.63 -0.58
N LEU A 184 16.03 -10.24 -1.85
CA LEU A 184 15.13 -9.16 -2.27
C LEU A 184 13.66 -9.54 -2.09
N VAL A 185 13.26 -10.75 -2.51
CA VAL A 185 11.89 -11.27 -2.34
C VAL A 185 11.51 -11.31 -0.86
N GLN A 186 12.39 -11.83 0.00
CA GLN A 186 12.15 -11.90 1.44
C GLN A 186 11.96 -10.50 2.04
N TYR A 187 12.80 -9.54 1.64
CA TYR A 187 12.68 -8.14 2.07
C TYR A 187 11.35 -7.51 1.63
N LEU A 188 11.02 -7.58 0.33
CA LEU A 188 9.79 -7.00 -0.22
C LEU A 188 8.52 -7.62 0.41
N LYS A 189 8.48 -8.94 0.64
CA LYS A 189 7.39 -9.60 1.37
C LYS A 189 7.25 -9.08 2.81
N GLY A 190 8.36 -8.82 3.48
CA GLY A 190 8.39 -8.24 4.82
C GLY A 190 7.83 -6.82 4.89
N LEU A 191 7.90 -6.05 3.79
CA LEU A 191 7.39 -4.68 3.69
C LEU A 191 5.88 -4.64 3.40
N MET A 192 5.39 -5.47 2.46
CA MET A 192 3.97 -5.55 2.11
C MET A 192 3.09 -6.02 3.27
N SER A 193 3.70 -6.71 4.24
CA SER A 193 3.03 -7.20 5.44
C SER A 193 2.99 -6.16 6.57
N SER A 194 3.46 -4.92 6.35
CA SER A 194 3.72 -3.93 7.40
C SER A 194 2.49 -3.21 7.96
N ARG A 195 1.41 -3.96 8.18
CA ARG A 195 0.73 -3.80 9.47
C ARG A 195 1.71 -4.31 10.51
N SER A 196 2.17 -3.47 11.42
CA SER A 196 2.94 -4.00 12.56
C SER A 196 2.00 -4.94 13.31
N ILE A 197 2.04 -6.25 13.10
CA ILE A 197 1.15 -7.20 13.81
C ILE A 197 1.27 -7.11 15.33
N ARG A 198 2.34 -6.47 15.82
CA ARG A 198 2.63 -6.17 17.22
C ARG A 198 1.94 -4.91 17.72
N ASP A 199 1.43 -4.07 16.81
CA ASP A 199 0.62 -2.92 17.14
C ASP A 199 -0.72 -3.40 17.73
N ASN A 200 -0.91 -3.07 19.01
CA ASN A 200 -2.07 -3.42 19.79
C ASN A 200 -3.14 -2.31 19.77
N MET A 201 -3.01 -1.31 18.90
CA MET A 201 -4.00 -0.24 18.78
C MET A 201 -5.28 -0.75 18.14
N VAL A 202 -6.40 -0.33 18.75
CA VAL A 202 -7.76 -0.68 18.33
C VAL A 202 -8.46 0.58 17.86
N TYR A 203 -8.96 0.56 16.63
CA TYR A 203 -9.81 1.62 16.13
C TYR A 203 -11.27 1.31 16.41
N VAL A 204 -11.90 2.13 17.28
CA VAL A 204 -13.23 1.88 17.81
C VAL A 204 -14.27 2.72 17.06
N VAL A 205 -15.29 2.05 16.52
CA VAL A 205 -16.35 2.65 15.72
C VAL A 205 -17.74 2.36 16.30
N PRO A 206 -18.64 3.36 16.31
CA PRO A 206 -20.05 3.13 16.62
C PRO A 206 -20.78 2.44 15.47
N LEU A 207 -21.62 1.46 15.80
CA LEU A 207 -22.47 0.78 14.83
C LEU A 207 -23.94 1.22 14.96
N SER A 208 -24.57 1.44 13.81
CA SER A 208 -26.01 1.73 13.71
C SER A 208 -26.81 0.43 13.59
N ARG A 209 -27.99 0.42 14.22
CA ARG A 209 -29.04 -0.62 14.06
C ARG A 209 -29.91 -0.39 12.82
N LYS A 210 -29.74 0.73 12.13
CA LYS A 210 -30.52 1.10 10.94
C LYS A 210 -29.63 1.02 9.69
N PRO A 211 -30.17 0.50 8.57
CA PRO A 211 -29.51 0.65 7.28
C PRO A 211 -29.54 2.12 6.85
N SER A 212 -28.86 2.42 5.76
CA SER A 212 -28.91 3.73 5.11
C SER A 212 -29.22 3.50 3.64
N GLU A 213 -30.31 4.07 3.16
CA GLU A 213 -30.79 3.86 1.77
C GLU A 213 -29.77 4.28 0.71
N ASP A 214 -28.87 5.19 1.07
CA ASP A 214 -27.81 5.71 0.21
C ASP A 214 -26.47 4.99 0.40
N TRP A 215 -26.25 4.35 1.55
CA TRP A 215 -24.92 3.81 1.90
C TRP A 215 -24.85 2.30 2.04
N THR A 216 -25.85 1.70 2.66
CA THR A 216 -25.83 0.26 2.93
C THR A 216 -27.25 -0.29 3.06
N PRO A 217 -27.59 -1.35 2.30
CA PRO A 217 -28.89 -2.00 2.42
C PRO A 217 -29.04 -2.77 3.73
N ILE A 218 -27.92 -3.04 4.42
CA ILE A 218 -27.85 -3.85 5.64
C ILE A 218 -27.45 -2.94 6.80
N PRO A 219 -28.05 -3.06 8.00
CA PRO A 219 -27.58 -2.35 9.18
C PRO A 219 -26.08 -2.60 9.41
N PRO A 220 -25.26 -1.57 9.68
CA PRO A 220 -23.83 -1.76 9.97
C PRO A 220 -23.56 -2.76 11.10
N LEU A 221 -24.46 -2.83 12.09
CA LEU A 221 -24.42 -3.84 13.14
C LEU A 221 -24.50 -5.27 12.58
N ASP A 222 -25.40 -5.52 11.64
CA ASP A 222 -25.59 -6.83 11.02
C ASP A 222 -24.44 -7.20 10.08
N ILE A 223 -23.82 -6.23 9.40
CA ILE A 223 -22.63 -6.45 8.58
C ILE A 223 -21.49 -7.02 9.44
N VAL A 224 -21.31 -6.47 10.64
CA VAL A 224 -20.29 -6.95 11.58
C VAL A 224 -20.69 -8.29 12.20
N LEU A 225 -21.89 -8.39 12.78
CA LEU A 225 -22.27 -9.56 13.59
C LEU A 225 -22.66 -10.79 12.75
N LYS A 226 -23.28 -10.60 11.59
CA LYS A 226 -23.81 -11.70 10.76
C LYS A 226 -22.89 -12.02 9.58
N HIS A 227 -22.27 -11.01 9.00
CA HIS A 227 -21.41 -11.19 7.83
C HIS A 227 -19.92 -11.22 8.19
N GLY A 228 -19.51 -10.84 9.39
CA GLY A 228 -18.10 -10.85 9.81
C GLY A 228 -17.25 -9.85 9.02
N HIS A 229 -17.84 -8.75 8.56
CA HIS A 229 -17.16 -7.73 7.78
C HIS A 229 -17.33 -6.34 8.39
N TYR A 230 -16.45 -5.42 8.02
CA TYR A 230 -16.61 -3.98 8.23
C TYR A 230 -16.00 -3.23 7.07
N PHE A 231 -16.47 -2.03 6.77
CA PHE A 231 -15.82 -1.19 5.77
C PHE A 231 -15.92 0.30 6.09
N HIS A 232 -14.95 1.06 5.56
CA HIS A 232 -14.96 2.51 5.60
C HIS A 232 -14.11 3.10 4.46
N PRO A 233 -14.32 4.39 4.08
CA PRO A 233 -13.51 5.03 3.06
C PRO A 233 -12.03 5.02 3.43
N VAL A 234 -11.15 4.89 2.45
CA VAL A 234 -9.70 5.08 2.67
C VAL A 234 -9.46 6.57 3.00
N GLY A 235 -9.06 6.88 4.24
CA GLY A 235 -8.91 8.27 4.69
C GLY A 235 -10.25 8.98 4.98
N HIS A 236 -10.38 10.27 4.64
CA HIS A 236 -11.60 11.07 4.86
C HIS A 236 -12.19 10.97 6.29
N SER A 237 -11.39 11.31 7.31
CA SER A 237 -11.68 11.14 8.76
C SER A 237 -11.60 9.70 9.31
N PHE A 238 -11.26 8.73 8.47
CA PHE A 238 -10.93 7.37 8.87
C PHE A 238 -9.42 7.08 8.77
N PRO A 239 -8.93 5.94 9.30
CA PRO A 239 -7.55 5.55 9.18
C PRO A 239 -7.07 5.55 7.73
N LYS A 240 -5.88 6.12 7.51
CA LYS A 240 -5.18 6.09 6.21
C LYS A 240 -4.63 4.68 5.92
N GLU A 241 -4.24 3.97 6.97
CA GLU A 241 -3.75 2.59 6.92
C GLU A 241 -4.71 1.65 7.67
N PRO A 242 -4.83 0.38 7.26
CA PRO A 242 -5.72 -0.57 7.91
C PRO A 242 -5.26 -0.95 9.33
N LYS A 243 -6.19 -1.03 10.29
CA LYS A 243 -5.89 -1.19 11.74
C LYS A 243 -6.03 -2.60 12.28
N ASN A 244 -4.99 -3.19 12.90
CA ASN A 244 -4.97 -4.61 13.33
C ASN A 244 -6.23 -5.08 14.01
N TYR A 245 -6.75 -4.23 14.88
CA TYR A 245 -7.95 -4.48 15.65
C TYR A 245 -8.99 -3.40 15.35
N LEU A 246 -10.23 -3.85 15.19
CA LEU A 246 -11.40 -2.99 15.11
C LEU A 246 -12.28 -3.25 16.32
N GLY A 247 -12.62 -2.18 17.03
CA GLY A 247 -13.56 -2.22 18.15
C GLY A 247 -14.93 -1.72 17.71
N PHE A 248 -16.00 -2.35 18.18
CA PHE A 248 -17.36 -2.01 17.81
C PHE A 248 -18.16 -1.67 19.06
N ARG A 249 -18.72 -0.45 19.08
CA ARG A 249 -19.55 0.04 20.18
C ARG A 249 -20.99 0.26 19.73
N PHE A 250 -21.92 -0.16 20.57
CA PHE A 250 -23.35 0.08 20.44
C PHE A 250 -24.02 -0.11 21.82
N ASP A 251 -25.25 0.38 21.98
CA ASP A 251 -25.94 0.41 23.28
C ASP A 251 -25.10 1.10 24.39
N ALA A 252 -24.46 2.20 24.00
CA ALA A 252 -23.61 3.03 24.86
C ALA A 252 -22.39 2.34 25.49
N LYS A 253 -21.97 1.17 25.01
CA LYS A 253 -20.76 0.47 25.48
C LYS A 253 -19.97 -0.19 24.36
N LEU A 254 -18.71 -0.55 24.64
CA LEU A 254 -17.93 -1.45 23.80
C LEU A 254 -18.53 -2.85 23.89
N GLN A 255 -18.68 -3.53 22.76
CA GLN A 255 -19.38 -4.82 22.70
C GLN A 255 -18.45 -5.93 22.22
N GLN A 256 -17.63 -5.65 21.21
CA GLN A 256 -16.62 -6.59 20.75
C GLN A 256 -15.43 -5.87 20.13
N ILE A 257 -14.28 -6.52 20.20
CA ILE A 257 -13.08 -6.19 19.43
C ILE A 257 -12.81 -7.38 18.52
N ASN A 258 -12.42 -7.14 17.28
CA ASN A 258 -12.05 -8.19 16.35
C ASN A 258 -10.64 -7.93 15.85
N PHE A 259 -9.81 -8.98 15.85
CA PHE A 259 -8.63 -8.98 14.99
C PHE A 259 -9.09 -8.99 13.54
N VAL A 260 -8.42 -8.25 12.68
CA VAL A 260 -8.71 -8.24 11.25
C VAL A 260 -7.87 -9.32 10.58
N GLU A 261 -8.53 -10.33 10.03
CA GLU A 261 -7.89 -11.44 9.29
C GLU A 261 -7.39 -11.03 7.92
N HIS A 262 -8.17 -10.20 7.21
CA HIS A 262 -7.86 -9.78 5.85
C HIS A 262 -8.39 -8.37 5.59
N VAL A 263 -7.72 -7.64 4.71
CA VAL A 263 -8.19 -6.35 4.20
C VAL A 263 -8.08 -6.36 2.69
N GLU A 264 -9.18 -6.04 2.03
CA GLU A 264 -9.21 -5.71 0.61
C GLU A 264 -9.52 -4.22 0.46
N VAL A 265 -8.96 -3.54 -0.54
CA VAL A 265 -9.46 -2.23 -0.93
C VAL A 265 -10.32 -2.35 -2.16
N THR A 266 -11.58 -1.92 -2.06
CA THR A 266 -12.59 -2.15 -3.09
C THR A 266 -13.55 -0.98 -3.23
N GLN A 267 -14.24 -0.94 -4.35
CA GLN A 267 -15.42 -0.09 -4.58
C GLN A 267 -16.70 -0.93 -4.73
N ARG A 268 -16.59 -2.25 -4.55
CA ARG A 268 -17.62 -3.23 -4.90
C ARG A 268 -17.94 -4.10 -3.67
N PRO A 269 -18.66 -3.58 -2.66
CA PRO A 269 -18.98 -4.34 -1.45
C PRO A 269 -19.80 -5.60 -1.72
N ARG A 270 -20.56 -5.63 -2.82
CA ARG A 270 -21.34 -6.79 -3.28
C ARG A 270 -20.52 -8.04 -3.56
N ASP A 271 -19.22 -7.91 -3.80
CA ASP A 271 -18.34 -9.06 -4.03
C ASP A 271 -17.98 -9.77 -2.71
N PHE A 272 -18.27 -9.14 -1.56
CA PHE A 272 -17.90 -9.62 -0.22
C PHE A 272 -19.11 -9.90 0.67
N ILE A 273 -20.15 -9.07 0.57
CA ILE A 273 -21.30 -9.11 1.47
C ILE A 273 -22.58 -9.38 0.65
N PRO A 274 -23.17 -10.59 0.76
CA PRO A 274 -24.44 -10.91 0.13
C PRO A 274 -25.53 -9.91 0.53
N GLY A 275 -26.33 -9.46 -0.44
CA GLY A 275 -27.39 -8.47 -0.26
C GLY A 275 -27.02 -7.06 -0.73
N PHE A 276 -25.74 -6.77 -0.92
CA PHE A 276 -25.32 -5.58 -1.66
C PHE A 276 -25.56 -5.75 -3.16
N THR A 277 -25.98 -4.67 -3.81
CA THR A 277 -26.18 -4.59 -5.27
C THR A 277 -25.33 -3.45 -5.84
N LYS A 278 -25.28 -3.33 -7.17
CA LYS A 278 -24.53 -2.25 -7.85
C LYS A 278 -24.93 -0.83 -7.40
N LYS A 279 -26.16 -0.65 -6.91
CA LYS A 279 -26.63 0.64 -6.35
C LYS A 279 -25.74 1.11 -5.19
N TYR A 280 -25.18 0.17 -4.42
CA TYR A 280 -24.41 0.44 -3.21
C TYR A 280 -22.90 0.32 -3.44
N ASP A 281 -22.46 0.39 -4.69
CA ASP A 281 -21.04 0.49 -4.99
C ASP A 281 -20.50 1.84 -4.50
N PHE A 282 -19.25 1.84 -4.05
CA PHE A 282 -18.65 3.02 -3.47
C PHE A 282 -18.07 3.93 -4.54
N ASP A 283 -18.41 5.22 -4.49
CA ASP A 283 -17.83 6.23 -5.37
C ASP A 283 -16.32 6.41 -5.17
N ILE A 284 -15.85 6.17 -3.94
CA ILE A 284 -14.44 6.21 -3.56
C ILE A 284 -13.98 4.88 -2.98
N PRO A 285 -12.66 4.61 -2.94
CA PRO A 285 -12.15 3.35 -2.44
C PRO A 285 -12.39 3.17 -0.95
N HIS A 286 -12.71 1.94 -0.55
CA HIS A 286 -12.97 1.54 0.82
C HIS A 286 -12.06 0.40 1.24
N TYR A 287 -11.59 0.45 2.47
CA TYR A 287 -11.10 -0.76 3.13
C TYR A 287 -12.30 -1.66 3.45
N MET A 288 -12.27 -2.89 2.97
CA MET A 288 -13.18 -3.98 3.30
C MET A 288 -12.42 -4.98 4.18
N TYR A 289 -12.80 -5.02 5.45
CA TYR A 289 -12.18 -5.85 6.47
C TYR A 289 -12.95 -7.16 6.61
N LYS A 290 -12.22 -8.28 6.56
CA LYS A 290 -12.69 -9.56 7.09
C LYS A 290 -12.28 -9.66 8.56
N LEU A 291 -13.26 -9.85 9.42
CA LEU A 291 -13.09 -9.88 10.86
C LEU A 291 -12.89 -11.32 11.34
N GLY A 292 -11.90 -11.51 12.20
CA GLY A 292 -11.73 -12.76 12.95
C GLY A 292 -12.69 -12.86 14.12
N PRO A 293 -12.54 -13.89 14.97
CA PRO A 293 -13.39 -14.10 16.14
C PRO A 293 -13.46 -12.86 17.07
N ALA A 294 -14.63 -12.68 17.68
CA ALA A 294 -14.87 -11.58 18.61
C ALA A 294 -14.14 -11.81 19.95
N ILE A 295 -13.38 -10.80 20.38
CA ILE A 295 -12.86 -10.63 21.73
C ILE A 295 -13.88 -9.76 22.46
N VAL A 296 -14.62 -10.37 23.38
CA VAL A 296 -15.65 -9.69 24.17
C VAL A 296 -15.04 -9.29 25.53
N PRO A 297 -15.13 -8.02 25.94
CA PRO A 297 -14.68 -7.60 27.27
C PRO A 297 -15.38 -8.40 28.38
N SER A 298 -14.64 -8.75 29.43
CA SER A 298 -15.19 -9.49 30.57
C SER A 298 -16.09 -8.64 31.49
N HIS A 299 -16.11 -7.32 31.28
CA HIS A 299 -16.92 -6.36 32.03
C HIS A 299 -17.47 -5.26 31.11
N ASP A 300 -18.42 -4.49 31.62
CA ASP A 300 -19.04 -3.39 30.86
C ASP A 300 -18.10 -2.19 30.72
N VAL A 301 -17.58 -1.98 29.51
CA VAL A 301 -16.76 -0.82 29.15
C VAL A 301 -17.66 0.27 28.53
N LYS A 302 -18.08 1.25 29.33
CA LYS A 302 -19.04 2.29 28.91
C LYS A 302 -18.42 3.29 27.95
N SER A 303 -19.23 3.99 27.16
CA SER A 303 -18.71 4.99 26.22
C SER A 303 -18.11 6.23 26.90
N GLY A 304 -18.40 6.53 28.17
CA GLY A 304 -17.76 7.63 28.89
C GLY A 304 -18.12 9.04 28.39
N LYS A 305 -19.43 9.31 28.18
CA LYS A 305 -19.98 10.59 27.67
C LYS A 305 -19.46 10.99 26.28
N MET A 306 -19.09 10.01 25.46
CA MET A 306 -18.79 10.24 24.04
C MET A 306 -20.05 10.56 23.23
N TRP A 307 -19.85 11.28 22.13
CA TRP A 307 -20.88 11.73 21.22
C TRP A 307 -21.30 10.51 20.36
N PRO A 308 -22.56 10.35 19.95
CA PRO A 308 -23.03 9.11 19.32
C PRO A 308 -22.18 8.62 18.13
N GLY A 309 -21.73 9.51 17.25
CA GLY A 309 -20.88 9.19 16.09
C GLY A 309 -19.37 9.18 16.33
N GLN A 310 -18.90 9.49 17.55
CA GLN A 310 -17.48 9.67 17.83
C GLN A 310 -16.70 8.35 17.71
N LYS A 311 -15.65 8.37 16.91
CA LYS A 311 -14.67 7.29 16.75
C LYS A 311 -13.47 7.60 17.65
N LEU A 312 -12.70 6.59 18.01
CA LEU A 312 -11.44 6.78 18.75
C LEU A 312 -10.46 5.67 18.45
N GLU A 313 -9.23 5.88 18.90
CA GLU A 313 -8.21 4.85 18.97
C GLU A 313 -7.76 4.68 20.43
N ALA A 314 -7.53 3.44 20.85
CA ALA A 314 -7.03 3.12 22.18
C ALA A 314 -6.27 1.79 22.15
N ALA A 315 -5.34 1.61 23.09
CA ALA A 315 -4.61 0.35 23.23
C ALA A 315 -5.56 -0.78 23.68
N LEU A 316 -5.37 -1.97 23.09
CA LEU A 316 -6.21 -3.15 23.34
C LEU A 316 -6.29 -3.50 24.83
N ASP A 317 -5.17 -3.48 25.54
CA ASP A 317 -5.14 -3.80 26.98
C ASP A 317 -5.97 -2.81 27.79
N LEU A 318 -5.87 -1.51 27.50
CA LEU A 318 -6.63 -0.47 28.19
C LEU A 318 -8.14 -0.60 27.93
N LEU A 319 -8.54 -0.99 26.71
CA LEU A 319 -9.94 -1.28 26.41
C LEU A 319 -10.49 -2.50 27.16
N LEU A 320 -9.62 -3.43 27.56
CA LEU A 320 -9.98 -4.62 28.33
C LEU A 320 -9.83 -4.43 29.85
N THR A 321 -9.32 -3.30 30.33
CA THR A 321 -9.11 -3.05 31.77
C THR A 321 -9.81 -1.81 32.30
N CYS A 322 -10.03 -0.77 31.48
CA CYS A 322 -10.69 0.46 31.92
C CYS A 322 -12.21 0.32 31.96
N ASP A 323 -12.88 1.18 32.73
CA ASP A 323 -14.34 1.19 32.84
C ASP A 323 -15.01 1.94 31.70
N THR A 324 -14.26 2.82 31.01
CA THR A 324 -14.79 3.59 29.90
C THR A 324 -13.84 3.68 28.70
N LEU A 325 -14.43 3.77 27.51
CA LEU A 325 -13.73 4.03 26.25
C LEU A 325 -12.95 5.36 26.28
N LYS A 326 -13.52 6.39 26.92
CA LYS A 326 -12.86 7.69 27.08
C LYS A 326 -11.57 7.56 27.89
N GLU A 327 -11.66 6.90 29.05
CA GLU A 327 -10.50 6.65 29.92
C GLU A 327 -9.43 5.83 29.20
N ALA A 328 -9.81 4.76 28.49
CA ALA A 328 -8.87 3.95 27.73
C ALA A 328 -8.10 4.77 26.68
N ARG A 329 -8.79 5.65 25.95
CA ARG A 329 -8.16 6.58 25.01
C ARG A 329 -7.23 7.56 25.72
N ASP A 330 -7.69 8.21 26.79
CA ASP A 330 -6.93 9.24 27.49
C ASP A 330 -5.62 8.64 28.04
N ARG A 331 -5.68 7.46 28.67
CA ARG A 331 -4.51 6.70 29.12
C ARG A 331 -3.61 6.21 27.99
N THR A 332 -4.18 5.92 26.82
CA THR A 332 -3.39 5.58 25.64
C THR A 332 -2.55 6.78 25.19
N ASN A 333 -3.15 7.97 25.14
CA ASN A 333 -2.43 9.19 24.77
C ASN A 333 -1.34 9.54 25.80
N GLU A 334 -1.64 9.40 27.10
CA GLU A 334 -0.64 9.57 28.17
C GLU A 334 0.57 8.65 27.97
N ARG A 335 0.36 7.39 27.55
CA ARG A 335 1.48 6.47 27.24
C ARG A 335 2.34 6.99 26.10
N PHE A 336 1.74 7.52 25.03
CA PHE A 336 2.50 8.07 23.90
C PHE A 336 3.27 9.34 24.27
N GLU A 337 2.65 10.24 25.04
CA GLU A 337 3.32 11.44 25.54
C GLU A 337 4.53 11.12 26.43
N VAL A 338 4.44 10.08 27.27
CA VAL A 338 5.55 9.62 28.12
C VAL A 338 6.66 8.93 27.31
N LEU A 339 6.31 8.23 26.22
CA LEU A 339 7.25 7.47 25.40
C LEU A 339 7.92 8.32 24.29
N GLY A 340 7.45 9.56 24.07
CA GLY A 340 8.06 10.51 23.14
C GLY A 340 7.78 10.24 21.66
N ASP A 341 6.65 9.59 21.36
CA ASP A 341 6.15 9.33 20.00
C ASP A 341 5.16 10.40 19.50
#